data_AF-A0A838QQE3-F1
#
_entry.id   AF-A0A838QQE3-F1
#
_cell.length_a   1.000
_cell.length_b   1.000
_cell.length_c   1.000
_cell.angle_alpha   90.00
_cell.angle_beta   90.00
_cell.angle_gamma   90.00
#
_symmetry.space_group_name_H-M   'P 1'
#
loop_
_entity.id
_entity.type
_entity.pdbx_description
1 polymer ?
#
loop_
_entity_poly.entity_id
_entity_poly.type
_entity_poly.pdbx_seq_one_letter_code
_entity_poly.pdbx_strand_id
1 'polypeptide(L)'
;MATEANPPAADTSWTKVCPHCQAKVQPVARGCWHCGVELMEPDSEHPDYKPTSADEVHAVSVTILAALAVAIPVMFFAWLLSMIG
;
A
#
# COMPACT_ATOMS: atom_id res chain seq x y z
N MET A 1 4.39 18.57 29.50
CA MET A 1 4.77 17.22 29.06
C MET A 1 3.49 16.41 28.86
N ALA A 2 2.91 16.48 27.66
CA ALA A 2 1.79 15.64 27.27
C ALA A 2 2.36 14.55 26.34
N THR A 3 2.48 13.32 26.85
CA THR A 3 2.69 12.15 25.99
C THR A 3 1.32 11.77 25.46
N GLU A 4 1.03 12.18 24.23
CA GLU A 4 -0.13 11.72 23.48
C GLU A 4 -0.01 10.19 23.32
N ALA A 5 -0.79 9.48 24.13
CA ALA A 5 -0.97 8.05 24.02
C ALA A 5 -1.57 7.76 22.64
N ASN A 6 -0.92 6.87 21.92
CA ASN A 6 -1.39 6.23 20.70
C ASN A 6 -2.90 5.90 20.82
N PRO A 7 -3.77 6.28 19.87
CA PRO A 7 -5.20 5.99 19.91
C PRO A 7 -5.44 4.49 20.17
N PRO A 8 -6.44 4.09 20.97
CA PRO A 8 -6.81 2.68 21.08
C PRO A 8 -7.21 2.21 19.69
N ALA A 9 -6.37 1.35 19.10
CA ALA A 9 -6.60 0.74 17.81
C ALA A 9 -8.05 0.28 17.76
N ALA A 10 -8.79 0.85 16.81
CA ALA A 10 -10.19 0.56 16.56
C ALA A 10 -10.45 -0.93 16.68
N ASP A 11 -11.39 -1.22 17.56
CA ASP A 11 -12.13 -2.43 17.78
C ASP A 11 -12.49 -3.18 16.48
N THR A 12 -11.55 -3.98 16.00
CA THR A 12 -11.77 -5.01 14.97
C THR A 12 -11.81 -6.39 15.63
N SER A 13 -12.59 -6.52 16.70
CA SER A 13 -12.58 -7.69 17.61
C SER A 13 -13.21 -8.96 17.04
N TRP A 14 -13.40 -9.07 15.72
CA TRP A 14 -13.82 -10.31 15.07
C TRP A 14 -12.66 -11.30 14.98
N THR A 15 -12.28 -11.89 16.12
CA THR A 15 -11.22 -12.90 16.15
C THR A 15 -11.77 -14.21 15.62
N LYS A 16 -11.29 -14.69 14.46
CA LYS A 16 -11.67 -16.01 13.95
C LYS A 16 -10.79 -17.08 14.61
N VAL A 17 -11.31 -18.30 14.71
CA VAL A 17 -10.56 -19.44 15.27
C VAL A 17 -10.13 -20.34 14.12
N CYS A 18 -8.86 -20.70 14.09
CA CYS A 18 -8.34 -21.65 13.09
C CYS A 18 -9.02 -23.02 13.27
N PRO A 19 -9.66 -23.60 12.24
CA PRO A 19 -10.31 -24.90 12.35
C PRO A 19 -9.32 -26.07 12.51
N HIS A 20 -8.05 -25.87 12.15
CA HIS A 20 -7.03 -26.91 12.21
C HIS A 20 -6.35 -27.02 13.58
N CYS A 21 -6.00 -25.89 14.20
CA CYS A 21 -5.24 -25.88 15.47
C CYS A 21 -5.94 -25.13 16.60
N GLN A 22 -7.12 -24.57 16.36
CA GLN A 22 -7.92 -23.81 17.34
C GLN A 22 -7.23 -22.55 17.88
N ALA A 23 -6.13 -22.12 17.25
CA ALA A 23 -5.50 -20.85 17.57
C ALA A 23 -6.39 -19.67 17.15
N LYS A 24 -6.38 -18.62 17.98
CA LYS A 24 -6.98 -17.33 17.65
C LYS A 24 -6.17 -16.68 16.53
N VAL A 25 -6.83 -16.31 15.45
CA VAL A 25 -6.20 -15.67 14.30
C VAL A 25 -6.99 -14.42 13.90
N GLN A 26 -6.31 -13.46 13.28
CA GLN A 26 -6.99 -12.25 12.82
C GLN A 26 -8.01 -12.59 11.72
N PRO A 27 -9.13 -11.87 11.65
CA PRO A 27 -10.18 -12.14 10.65
C PRO A 27 -9.64 -12.02 9.22
N VAL A 28 -8.78 -11.03 9.00
CA VAL A 28 -8.10 -10.75 7.72
C VAL A 28 -6.91 -11.66 7.42
N ALA A 29 -6.54 -12.56 8.34
CA ALA A 29 -5.40 -13.44 8.14
C ALA A 29 -5.72 -14.49 7.05
N ARG A 30 -4.90 -14.52 5.99
CA ARG A 30 -4.98 -15.53 4.91
C ARG A 30 -4.46 -16.90 5.33
N GLY A 31 -3.73 -16.96 6.45
CA GLY A 31 -3.17 -18.20 6.99
C GLY A 31 -3.05 -18.14 8.50
N CYS A 32 -3.05 -19.30 9.13
CA CYS A 32 -2.83 -19.42 10.56
C CYS A 32 -1.34 -19.30 10.88
N TRP A 33 -0.94 -18.28 11.65
CA TRP A 33 0.46 -18.12 12.07
C TRP A 33 0.95 -19.25 13.00
N HIS A 34 0.03 -19.97 13.65
CA HIS A 34 0.39 -21.02 14.59
C HIS A 34 0.64 -22.39 13.94
N CYS A 35 -0.14 -22.77 12.93
CA CYS A 35 -0.01 -24.09 12.28
C CYS A 35 0.34 -24.02 10.79
N GLY A 36 0.38 -22.82 10.20
CA GLY A 36 0.70 -22.62 8.79
C GLY A 36 -0.41 -22.99 7.81
N VAL A 37 -1.57 -23.47 8.28
CA VAL A 37 -2.70 -23.80 7.40
C VAL A 37 -3.23 -22.53 6.73
N GLU A 38 -3.50 -22.60 5.44
CA GLU A 38 -4.18 -21.53 4.72
C GLU A 38 -5.64 -21.47 5.15
N LEU A 39 -6.09 -20.27 5.50
CA LEU A 39 -7.46 -19.99 5.90
C LEU A 39 -8.13 -19.32 4.72
N MET A 40 -8.53 -20.16 3.75
CA MET A 40 -9.25 -19.74 2.55
C MET A 40 -10.63 -19.22 2.97
N GLU A 41 -10.71 -17.89 3.09
CA GLU A 41 -11.74 -17.00 2.53
C GLU A 41 -11.60 -15.65 3.26
N PRO A 42 -11.07 -14.62 2.59
CA PRO A 42 -11.53 -13.27 2.80
C PRO A 42 -12.77 -13.05 1.92
N ASP A 43 -13.89 -13.70 2.26
CA ASP A 43 -15.21 -13.23 1.84
C ASP A 43 -15.62 -12.09 2.77
N SER A 44 -14.79 -11.05 2.78
CA SER A 44 -15.24 -9.72 3.10
C SER A 44 -15.65 -9.12 1.78
N GLU A 45 -16.93 -9.30 1.49
CA GLU A 45 -17.77 -8.41 0.71
C GLU A 45 -17.47 -6.96 1.12
N HIS A 46 -16.35 -6.43 0.61
CA HIS A 46 -16.08 -5.02 0.52
C HIS A 46 -16.54 -4.69 -0.90
N PRO A 47 -17.77 -4.19 -1.11
CA PRO A 47 -18.26 -3.84 -2.44
C PRO A 47 -17.45 -2.71 -3.12
N ASP A 48 -16.34 -2.26 -2.53
CA ASP A 48 -15.48 -1.20 -3.04
C ASP A 48 -13.99 -1.49 -2.78
N TYR A 49 -13.50 -2.66 -3.17
CA TYR A 49 -12.10 -2.76 -3.60
C TYR A 49 -12.06 -3.30 -5.02
N LYS A 50 -12.31 -2.40 -5.96
CA LYS A 50 -11.87 -2.60 -7.34
C LYS A 50 -10.36 -2.38 -7.31
N PRO A 51 -9.50 -3.39 -7.52
CA PRO A 51 -8.20 -3.09 -8.08
C PRO A 51 -8.51 -2.49 -9.45
N THR A 52 -8.56 -1.17 -9.52
CA THR A 52 -8.52 -0.47 -10.80
C THR A 52 -7.30 -1.04 -11.49
N SER A 53 -7.61 -1.68 -12.61
CA SER A 53 -6.73 -2.29 -13.59
C SER A 53 -5.28 -1.83 -13.52
N ALA A 54 -4.37 -2.77 -13.77
CA ALA A 54 -2.95 -2.56 -14.06
C ALA A 54 -2.64 -1.47 -15.14
N ASP A 55 -3.64 -0.80 -15.69
CA ASP A 55 -3.56 0.38 -16.55
C ASP A 55 -3.19 1.69 -15.81
N GLU A 56 -3.54 1.87 -14.53
CA GLU A 56 -3.35 3.17 -13.87
C GLU A 56 -1.89 3.46 -13.47
N VAL A 57 -1.11 2.41 -13.19
CA VAL A 57 0.33 2.53 -12.88
C VAL A 57 1.11 3.00 -14.11
N HIS A 58 0.66 2.64 -15.31
CA HIS A 58 1.29 3.06 -16.56
C HIS A 58 1.05 4.54 -16.85
N ALA A 59 -0.15 5.07 -16.59
CA ALA A 59 -0.44 6.49 -16.79
C ALA A 59 0.43 7.40 -15.90
N VAL A 60 0.55 7.08 -14.60
CA VAL A 60 1.40 7.86 -13.67
C VAL A 60 2.87 7.79 -14.08
N SER A 61 3.35 6.62 -14.51
CA SER A 61 4.74 6.43 -14.92
C SER A 61 5.12 7.22 -16.18
N VAL A 62 4.25 7.27 -17.19
CA VAL A 62 4.51 7.99 -18.45
C VAL A 62 4.49 9.50 -18.26
N THR A 63 3.57 10.03 -17.44
CA THR A 63 3.53 11.47 -17.15
C THR A 63 4.77 11.94 -16.41
N ILE A 64 5.28 11.16 -15.45
CA ILE A 64 6.52 11.47 -14.72
C ILE A 64 7.73 11.41 -15.65
N LEU A 65 7.86 10.38 -16.48
CA LEU A 65 8.96 10.25 -17.44
C LEU A 65 8.98 11.40 -18.45
N ALA A 66 7.82 11.78 -19.00
CA ALA A 66 7.70 12.90 -19.93
C ALA A 66 8.07 14.25 -19.27
N ALA A 67 7.62 14.47 -18.02
CA ALA A 67 7.96 15.69 -17.29
C ALA A 67 9.47 15.78 -17.01
N LEU A 68 10.11 14.68 -16.59
CA LEU A 68 11.55 14.65 -16.35
C LEU A 68 12.36 14.82 -17.63
N ALA A 69 11.92 14.24 -18.76
CA ALA A 69 12.56 14.39 -20.06
C ALA A 69 12.59 15.85 -20.55
N VAL A 70 11.65 16.70 -20.11
CA VAL A 70 11.63 18.13 -20.45
C VAL A 70 12.32 18.97 -19.38
N ALA A 71 12.07 18.70 -18.11
CA ALA A 71 12.61 19.50 -17.00
C ALA A 71 14.14 19.37 -16.88
N ILE A 72 14.70 18.16 -17.04
CA ILE A 72 16.13 17.91 -16.88
C ILE A 72 16.96 18.69 -17.92
N PRO A 73 16.65 18.65 -19.24
CA PRO A 73 17.36 19.46 -20.22
C PRO A 73 17.21 20.96 -19.96
N VAL A 74 16.02 21.46 -19.63
CA VAL A 74 15.79 22.89 -19.37
C VAL A 74 16.64 23.37 -18.19
N MET A 75 16.67 22.60 -17.10
CA MET A 75 17.50 22.93 -15.93
C MET A 75 19.00 22.84 -16.26
N PHE A 76 19.41 21.84 -17.03
CA PHE A 76 20.80 21.69 -17.44
C PHE A 76 21.26 22.83 -18.35
N PHE A 77 20.45 23.22 -19.34
CA PHE A 77 20.73 24.34 -20.22
C PHE A 77 20.74 25.67 -19.46
N ALA A 78 19.80 25.89 -18.54
CA ALA A 78 19.80 27.08 -17.70
C ALA A 78 21.08 27.16 -16.84
N TRP A 79 21.50 26.05 -16.23
CA TRP A 79 22.73 25.97 -15.45
C TRP A 79 23.98 26.20 -16.33
N LEU A 80 24.01 25.64 -17.53
CA LEU A 80 25.12 25.80 -18.48
C LEU A 80 25.26 27.26 -18.95
N LEU A 81 24.16 27.92 -19.29
CA LEU A 81 24.15 29.35 -19.62
C LEU A 81 24.64 30.20 -18.44
N SER A 82 24.31 29.81 -17.22
CA SER A 82 24.74 30.48 -15.99
C SER A 82 26.21 30.26 -15.64
N MET A 83 26.88 29.26 -16.23
CA MET A 83 28.32 28.99 -16.04
C MET A 83 29.20 29.62 -17.12
N ILE A 84 28.63 29.95 -18.28
CA ILE A 84 29.34 30.53 -19.43
C ILE A 84 29.30 32.07 -19.40
N GLY A 85 28.33 32.68 -18.69
CA GLY A 85 28.24 34.13 -18.46
C GLY A 85 28.88 34.55 -17.15
#